data_AF-I3U6G2-F1
#
_entry.id   AF-I3U6G2-F1
#
_cell.length_a   1.000
_cell.length_b   1.000
_cell.length_c   1.000
_cell.angle_alpha   90.00
_cell.angle_beta   90.00
_cell.angle_gamma   90.00
#
_symmetry.space_group_name_H-M   'P 1'
#
loop_
_entity.id
_entity.type
_entity.pdbx_description
1 polymer ?
#
loop_
_entity_poly.entity_id
_entity_poly.type
_entity_poly.pdbx_seq_one_letter_code
_entity_poly.pdbx_strand_id
1 'polypeptide(L)'
;MISNSLGSNSLVAETIRMKFGQKVPAYRQENYWKQTHGLDISRDNITNWHIKAVQNALDPLGERLRVYLNQEEILHGDETSYRVIESAKTDTYYWQFCTGKDSQHPIVYYHHDESRAGDVPKTFLKEFTGYLHCDGYSGYNAVESVRLVYCFAHVRRKFFEAIPKGKKNTDIPAAQAVKQLDKWFVLEKKWKDFSPEKRLSCRQQELRPLFIAFYEWMATIDPVAKSKLDAAVQYACKLRSGFEPIFEDGRLELTNNRAERNIKELVIGRKNWLHSTSLEGARTSGIILSVYKTAELNGLNPVKYLEFLFDKIPNLPVLSAETLDQLLPWNKDVQQHFSRN
;
A
#
# COMPACT_ATOMS: atom_id res chain seq x y z
N MET A 1 -13.91 14.37 -21.88
CA MET A 1 -14.39 13.27 -21.02
C MET A 1 -15.73 13.53 -20.32
N ILE A 2 -16.04 14.75 -19.88
CA ILE A 2 -17.33 15.08 -19.25
C ILE A 2 -18.08 16.10 -20.11
N SER A 3 -19.09 15.66 -20.85
CA SER A 3 -19.88 16.52 -21.73
C SER A 3 -20.67 17.58 -20.95
N ASN A 4 -20.80 18.78 -21.51
CA ASN A 4 -21.59 19.90 -20.96
C ASN A 4 -21.21 20.27 -19.51
N SER A 5 -19.92 20.29 -19.20
CA SER A 5 -19.40 20.62 -17.88
C SER A 5 -18.23 21.58 -17.95
N LEU A 6 -18.05 22.41 -16.91
CA LEU A 6 -16.87 23.27 -16.76
C LEU A 6 -15.56 22.48 -16.55
N GLY A 7 -15.65 21.20 -16.22
CA GLY A 7 -14.51 20.33 -15.97
C GLY A 7 -13.80 19.91 -17.25
N SER A 8 -12.87 20.74 -17.73
CA SER A 8 -11.87 20.30 -18.72
C SER A 8 -11.01 19.18 -18.15
N ASN A 9 -10.37 18.37 -19.02
CA ASN A 9 -9.48 17.29 -18.57
C ASN A 9 -8.38 17.81 -17.61
N SER A 10 -7.79 18.98 -17.91
CA SER A 10 -6.78 19.63 -17.06
C SER A 10 -7.31 20.12 -15.73
N LEU A 11 -8.49 20.74 -15.71
CA LEU A 11 -9.10 21.20 -14.47
C LEU A 11 -9.48 20.01 -13.56
N VAL A 12 -10.02 18.94 -14.12
CA VAL A 12 -10.34 17.72 -13.36
C VAL A 12 -9.06 17.09 -12.81
N ALA A 13 -8.00 16.94 -13.62
CA ALA A 13 -6.71 16.42 -13.17
C ALA A 13 -6.09 17.28 -12.06
N GLU A 14 -6.22 18.60 -12.14
CA GLU A 14 -5.73 19.52 -11.11
C GLU A 14 -6.50 19.39 -9.80
N THR A 15 -7.84 19.27 -9.84
CA THR A 15 -8.64 19.04 -8.62
C THR A 15 -8.29 17.70 -7.95
N ILE A 16 -7.92 16.68 -8.74
CA ILE A 16 -7.39 15.41 -8.26
C ILE A 16 -6.01 15.62 -7.60
N ARG A 17 -5.08 16.35 -8.25
CA ARG A 17 -3.78 16.69 -7.68
C ARG A 17 -3.91 17.40 -6.35
N MET A 18 -4.78 18.40 -6.26
CA MET A 18 -5.05 19.14 -5.03
C MET A 18 -5.56 18.19 -3.93
N LYS A 19 -6.52 17.31 -4.24
CA LYS A 19 -7.13 16.41 -3.24
C LYS A 19 -6.21 15.29 -2.80
N PHE A 20 -5.62 14.56 -3.74
CA PHE A 20 -4.90 13.32 -3.49
C PHE A 20 -3.38 13.52 -3.41
N GLY A 21 -2.83 14.48 -4.16
CA GLY A 21 -1.42 14.87 -4.07
C GLY A 21 -1.14 15.84 -2.92
N GLN A 22 -1.93 16.91 -2.79
CA GLN A 22 -1.72 17.96 -1.79
C GLN A 22 -2.62 17.85 -0.55
N LYS A 23 -3.51 16.86 -0.51
CA LYS A 23 -4.43 16.60 0.63
C LYS A 23 -5.38 17.78 0.92
N VAL A 24 -5.72 18.57 -0.10
CA VAL A 24 -6.66 19.70 -0.02
C VAL A 24 -8.10 19.19 -0.24
N PRO A 25 -8.98 19.22 0.78
CA PRO A 25 -10.37 18.78 0.68
C PRO A 25 -11.18 19.69 -0.26
N ALA A 26 -12.25 19.15 -0.84
CA ALA A 26 -13.03 19.81 -1.89
C ALA A 26 -13.58 21.19 -1.47
N TYR A 27 -14.00 21.39 -0.22
CA TYR A 27 -14.49 22.70 0.24
C TYR A 27 -13.38 23.78 0.24
N ARG A 28 -12.12 23.40 0.48
CA ARG A 28 -10.98 24.33 0.39
C ARG A 28 -10.65 24.63 -1.06
N GLN A 29 -10.83 23.66 -1.97
CA GLN A 29 -10.67 23.88 -3.40
C GLN A 29 -11.76 24.81 -3.95
N GLU A 30 -13.02 24.60 -3.57
CA GLU A 30 -14.15 25.49 -3.91
C GLU A 30 -13.83 26.94 -3.54
N ASN A 31 -13.34 27.18 -2.31
CA ASN A 31 -12.92 28.52 -1.90
C ASN A 31 -11.75 29.05 -2.74
N TYR A 32 -10.73 28.21 -3.00
CA TYR A 32 -9.57 28.59 -3.83
C TYR A 32 -9.99 29.01 -5.25
N TRP A 33 -10.82 28.23 -5.92
CA TRP A 33 -11.28 28.50 -7.28
C TRP A 33 -12.09 29.78 -7.36
N LYS A 34 -12.98 30.00 -6.39
CA LYS A 34 -13.79 31.22 -6.31
C LYS A 34 -12.95 32.46 -6.01
N GLN A 35 -12.09 32.41 -5.00
CA GLN A 35 -11.34 33.59 -4.54
C GLN A 35 -10.16 33.95 -5.43
N THR A 36 -9.47 32.95 -5.99
CA THR A 36 -8.23 33.18 -6.76
C THR A 36 -8.51 33.35 -8.24
N HIS A 37 -9.47 32.60 -8.78
CA HIS A 37 -9.73 32.54 -10.23
C HIS A 37 -11.13 33.05 -10.63
N GLY A 38 -11.98 33.43 -9.66
CA GLY A 38 -13.34 33.88 -9.94
C GLY A 38 -14.26 32.79 -10.51
N LEU A 39 -13.88 31.52 -10.39
CA LEU A 39 -14.61 30.38 -10.96
C LEU A 39 -15.57 29.80 -9.91
N ASP A 40 -16.87 29.72 -10.25
CA ASP A 40 -17.90 29.14 -9.40
C ASP A 40 -17.92 27.60 -9.50
N ILE A 41 -16.87 26.97 -8.97
CA ILE A 41 -16.70 25.52 -8.95
C ILE A 41 -17.05 25.02 -7.55
N SER A 42 -18.22 24.39 -7.41
CA SER A 42 -18.65 23.82 -6.13
C SER A 42 -17.93 22.50 -5.81
N ARG A 43 -17.89 22.13 -4.52
CA ARG A 43 -17.43 20.80 -4.08
C ARG A 43 -18.20 19.66 -4.71
N ASP A 44 -19.47 19.88 -5.06
CA ASP A 44 -20.30 18.91 -5.75
C ASP A 44 -19.86 18.74 -7.21
N ASN A 45 -19.49 19.85 -7.89
CA ASN A 45 -18.86 19.75 -9.21
C ASN A 45 -17.57 18.92 -9.13
N ILE A 46 -16.67 19.24 -8.19
CA ILE A 46 -15.39 18.52 -8.01
C ILE A 46 -15.62 17.03 -7.76
N THR A 47 -16.52 16.70 -6.82
CA THR A 47 -16.76 15.31 -6.44
C THR A 47 -17.42 14.52 -7.58
N ASN A 48 -18.38 15.12 -8.28
CA ASN A 48 -18.99 14.51 -9.46
C ASN A 48 -18.00 14.34 -10.61
N TRP A 49 -17.04 15.28 -10.78
CA TRP A 49 -15.97 15.11 -11.76
C TRP A 49 -15.05 13.94 -11.43
N HIS A 50 -14.71 13.74 -10.16
CA HIS A 50 -13.89 12.60 -9.74
C HIS A 50 -14.58 11.26 -10.05
N ILE A 51 -15.88 11.15 -9.74
CA ILE A 51 -16.68 9.95 -10.05
C ILE A 51 -16.73 9.71 -11.56
N LYS A 52 -17.07 10.73 -12.35
CA LYS A 52 -17.12 10.61 -13.82
C LYS A 52 -15.75 10.31 -14.43
N ALA A 53 -14.66 10.85 -13.87
CA ALA A 53 -13.31 10.55 -14.30
C ALA A 53 -12.97 9.06 -14.13
N VAL A 54 -13.40 8.49 -13.01
CA VAL A 54 -13.24 7.05 -12.78
C VAL A 54 -14.09 6.25 -13.76
N GLN A 55 -15.39 6.52 -13.82
CA GLN A 55 -16.33 5.78 -14.67
C GLN A 55 -15.98 5.84 -16.16
N ASN A 56 -15.56 7.00 -16.66
CA ASN A 56 -15.35 7.22 -18.09
C ASN A 56 -13.92 6.88 -18.54
N ALA A 57 -12.95 6.75 -17.62
CA ALA A 57 -11.56 6.58 -17.99
C ALA A 57 -10.75 5.67 -17.05
N LEU A 58 -10.79 5.87 -15.73
CA LEU A 58 -9.83 5.21 -14.83
C LEU A 58 -10.23 3.80 -14.40
N ASP A 59 -11.51 3.43 -14.39
CA ASP A 59 -11.96 2.09 -14.04
C ASP A 59 -11.34 0.99 -14.91
N PRO A 60 -11.39 1.05 -16.26
CA PRO A 60 -10.77 0.02 -17.10
C PRO A 60 -9.25 -0.04 -16.90
N LEU A 61 -8.58 1.10 -16.70
CA LEU A 61 -7.15 1.13 -16.41
C LEU A 61 -6.83 0.53 -15.04
N GLY A 62 -7.64 0.84 -14.01
CA GLY A 62 -7.52 0.27 -12.68
C GLY A 62 -7.64 -1.26 -12.70
N GLU A 63 -8.57 -1.79 -13.49
CA GLU A 63 -8.68 -3.24 -13.67
C GLU A 63 -7.43 -3.83 -14.34
N ARG A 64 -6.83 -3.16 -15.32
CA ARG A 64 -5.53 -3.59 -15.88
C ARG A 64 -4.44 -3.60 -14.81
N LEU A 65 -4.34 -2.55 -13.99
CA LEU A 65 -3.39 -2.53 -12.86
C LEU A 65 -3.61 -3.71 -11.91
N ARG A 66 -4.87 -4.06 -11.62
CA ARG A 66 -5.21 -5.21 -10.78
C ARG A 66 -4.75 -6.54 -11.39
N VAL A 67 -4.92 -6.71 -12.70
CA VAL A 67 -4.47 -7.90 -13.42
C VAL A 67 -2.95 -8.04 -13.36
N TYR A 68 -2.20 -6.99 -13.74
CA TYR A 68 -0.73 -7.02 -13.69
C TYR A 68 -0.22 -7.22 -12.25
N LEU A 69 -0.86 -6.61 -11.25
CA LEU A 69 -0.51 -6.80 -9.85
C LEU A 69 -0.65 -8.27 -9.42
N ASN A 70 -1.67 -8.98 -9.89
CA ASN A 70 -1.86 -10.41 -9.57
C ASN A 70 -0.90 -11.35 -10.33
N GLN A 71 -0.19 -10.85 -11.35
CA GLN A 71 0.83 -11.59 -12.11
C GLN A 71 2.24 -11.47 -11.52
N GLU A 72 2.44 -10.58 -10.54
CA GLU A 72 3.72 -10.41 -9.88
C GLU A 72 4.06 -11.61 -8.98
N GLU A 73 5.33 -11.70 -8.57
CA GLU A 73 5.79 -12.77 -7.68
C GLU A 73 5.85 -12.31 -6.21
N ILE A 74 5.90 -11.01 -5.96
CA ILE A 74 6.06 -10.43 -4.62
C ILE A 74 5.13 -9.22 -4.47
N LEU A 75 4.23 -9.32 -3.51
CA LEU A 75 3.31 -8.25 -3.13
C LEU A 75 3.48 -7.87 -1.67
N HIS A 76 3.06 -6.65 -1.36
CA HIS A 76 2.95 -6.10 -0.02
C HIS A 76 1.50 -5.67 0.20
N GLY A 77 0.89 -6.12 1.29
CA GLY A 77 -0.48 -5.80 1.70
C GLY A 77 -0.53 -5.10 3.05
N ASP A 78 -1.39 -4.11 3.20
CA ASP A 78 -1.76 -3.47 4.47
C ASP A 78 -3.21 -2.99 4.39
N GLU A 79 -3.86 -2.76 5.52
CA GLU A 79 -5.24 -2.31 5.56
C GLU A 79 -5.50 -1.26 6.64
N THR A 80 -6.48 -0.41 6.38
CA THR A 80 -6.82 0.67 7.32
C THR A 80 -8.30 0.98 7.31
N SER A 81 -8.84 1.28 8.48
CA SER A 81 -10.24 1.68 8.60
C SER A 81 -10.50 3.03 7.92
N TYR A 82 -11.72 3.19 7.44
CA TYR A 82 -12.20 4.37 6.79
C TYR A 82 -13.70 4.54 7.02
N ARG A 83 -14.14 5.79 7.16
CA ARG A 83 -15.55 6.10 7.41
C ARG A 83 -16.26 6.43 6.11
N VAL A 84 -17.37 5.76 5.87
CA VAL A 84 -18.36 6.09 4.84
C VAL A 84 -19.68 6.40 5.55
N ILE A 85 -20.28 7.56 5.28
CA ILE A 85 -21.49 8.01 6.00
C ILE A 85 -22.69 7.11 5.70
N GLU A 86 -22.91 6.78 4.44
CA GLU A 86 -24.03 5.96 3.99
C GLU A 86 -23.91 4.48 4.38
N SER A 87 -22.72 4.02 4.78
CA SER A 87 -22.56 2.66 5.25
C SER A 87 -23.24 2.48 6.62
N ALA A 88 -24.00 1.39 6.75
CA ALA A 88 -24.57 0.97 8.02
C ALA A 88 -23.49 0.52 9.03
N LYS A 89 -22.26 0.22 8.57
CA LYS A 89 -21.15 -0.18 9.43
C LYS A 89 -20.41 1.03 9.98
N THR A 90 -19.89 0.92 11.20
CA THR A 90 -19.05 1.97 11.82
C THR A 90 -17.78 2.21 11.02
N ASP A 91 -17.09 1.12 10.66
CA ASP A 91 -15.85 1.12 9.90
C ASP A 91 -16.00 0.33 8.61
N THR A 92 -15.55 0.95 7.51
CA THR A 92 -15.19 0.29 6.24
C THR A 92 -13.67 0.27 6.11
N TYR A 93 -13.12 -0.31 5.06
CA TYR A 93 -11.68 -0.54 4.97
C TYR A 93 -11.13 -0.23 3.58
N TYR A 94 -9.94 0.35 3.55
CA TYR A 94 -9.09 0.27 2.36
C TYR A 94 -8.05 -0.81 2.58
N TRP A 95 -7.98 -1.72 1.62
CA TRP A 95 -6.94 -2.72 1.45
C TRP A 95 -5.96 -2.18 0.41
N GLN A 96 -4.72 -1.97 0.84
CA GLN A 96 -3.66 -1.45 0.00
C GLN A 96 -2.74 -2.61 -0.40
N PHE A 97 -2.54 -2.78 -1.70
CA PHE A 97 -1.60 -3.75 -2.26
C PHE A 97 -0.57 -3.03 -3.13
N CYS A 98 0.69 -3.44 -3.07
CA CYS A 98 1.72 -2.92 -3.97
C CYS A 98 2.77 -3.97 -4.30
N THR A 99 3.48 -3.76 -5.40
CA THR A 99 4.50 -4.68 -5.88
C THR A 99 5.82 -4.54 -5.12
N GLY A 100 6.65 -5.58 -5.19
CA GLY A 100 7.99 -5.60 -4.61
C GLY A 100 8.93 -4.54 -5.21
N LYS A 101 10.08 -4.32 -4.54
CA LYS A 101 11.07 -3.30 -4.94
C LYS A 101 11.54 -3.42 -6.38
N ASP A 102 11.80 -4.64 -6.82
CA ASP A 102 12.49 -4.93 -8.07
C ASP A 102 11.51 -5.28 -9.21
N SER A 103 10.21 -5.03 -8.99
CA SER A 103 9.15 -5.24 -9.98
C SER A 103 9.38 -4.37 -11.22
N GLN A 104 9.20 -4.96 -12.40
CA GLN A 104 9.23 -4.25 -13.68
C GLN A 104 7.93 -3.46 -13.94
N HIS A 105 6.87 -3.78 -13.19
CA HIS A 105 5.60 -3.07 -13.22
C HIS A 105 5.27 -2.54 -11.82
N PRO A 106 5.93 -1.46 -11.36
CA PRO A 106 5.66 -0.88 -10.05
C PRO A 106 4.19 -0.46 -9.94
N ILE A 107 3.41 -1.08 -9.05
CA ILE A 107 1.97 -0.79 -8.88
C ILE A 107 1.64 -0.52 -7.42
N VAL A 108 0.75 0.44 -7.20
CA VAL A 108 0.06 0.67 -5.93
C VAL A 108 -1.45 0.62 -6.20
N TYR A 109 -2.16 -0.22 -5.47
CA TYR A 109 -3.60 -0.40 -5.60
C TYR A 109 -4.30 -0.21 -4.26
N TYR A 110 -5.43 0.48 -4.25
CA TYR A 110 -6.30 0.69 -3.10
C TYR A 110 -7.69 0.15 -3.42
N HIS A 111 -8.03 -0.97 -2.79
CA HIS A 111 -9.33 -1.59 -2.88
C HIS A 111 -10.17 -1.19 -1.66
N HIS A 112 -11.35 -0.60 -1.87
CA HIS A 112 -12.28 -0.29 -0.79
C HIS A 112 -13.28 -1.42 -0.63
N ASP A 113 -13.53 -1.85 0.60
CA ASP A 113 -14.56 -2.82 0.97
C ASP A 113 -15.17 -2.44 2.33
N GLU A 114 -16.42 -2.83 2.57
CA GLU A 114 -17.09 -2.64 3.86
C GLU A 114 -16.62 -3.63 4.94
N SER A 115 -15.74 -4.58 4.61
CA SER A 115 -15.29 -5.65 5.49
C SER A 115 -13.78 -5.64 5.69
N ARG A 116 -13.35 -6.01 6.91
CA ARG A 116 -11.96 -6.36 7.22
C ARG A 116 -11.74 -7.88 7.20
N ALA A 117 -12.76 -8.67 6.85
CA ALA A 117 -12.66 -10.12 6.84
C ALA A 117 -11.63 -10.61 5.82
N GLY A 118 -11.03 -11.77 6.09
CA GLY A 118 -10.05 -12.39 5.19
C GLY A 118 -10.62 -12.75 3.81
N ASP A 119 -11.95 -12.82 3.66
CA ASP A 119 -12.59 -13.03 2.36
C ASP A 119 -12.26 -11.91 1.36
N VAL A 120 -12.03 -10.67 1.82
CA VAL A 120 -11.68 -9.55 0.94
C VAL A 120 -10.33 -9.75 0.25
N PRO A 121 -9.20 -9.92 0.97
CA PRO A 121 -7.92 -10.20 0.32
C PRO A 121 -7.93 -11.55 -0.41
N LYS A 122 -8.68 -12.55 0.06
CA LYS A 122 -8.84 -13.85 -0.64
C LYS A 122 -9.45 -13.68 -2.02
N THR A 123 -10.54 -12.92 -2.14
CA THR A 123 -11.18 -12.65 -3.43
C THR A 123 -10.33 -11.74 -4.31
N PHE A 124 -9.71 -10.70 -3.73
CA PHE A 124 -8.89 -9.75 -4.48
C PHE A 124 -7.64 -10.40 -5.08
N LEU A 125 -6.98 -11.29 -4.34
CA LEU A 125 -5.74 -11.97 -4.69
C LEU A 125 -5.94 -13.39 -5.24
N LYS A 126 -7.14 -13.73 -5.71
CA LYS A 126 -7.50 -15.11 -6.10
C LYS A 126 -6.58 -15.74 -7.17
N GLU A 127 -5.92 -14.91 -7.99
CA GLU A 127 -5.02 -15.33 -9.07
C GLU A 127 -3.54 -15.28 -8.67
N PHE A 128 -3.22 -14.68 -7.52
CA PHE A 128 -1.86 -14.49 -7.03
C PHE A 128 -1.42 -15.69 -6.17
N THR A 129 -0.21 -16.18 -6.42
CA THR A 129 0.37 -17.37 -5.76
C THR A 129 1.77 -17.15 -5.20
N GLY A 130 2.26 -15.90 -5.24
CA GLY A 130 3.62 -15.53 -4.84
C GLY A 130 3.79 -15.28 -3.33
N TYR A 131 4.75 -14.43 -3.00
CA TYR A 131 5.04 -13.99 -1.63
C TYR A 131 4.21 -12.75 -1.27
N LEU A 132 3.43 -12.82 -0.20
CA LEU A 132 2.64 -11.70 0.31
C LEU A 132 3.20 -11.18 1.62
N HIS A 133 3.85 -10.03 1.58
CA HIS A 133 4.29 -9.30 2.77
C HIS A 133 3.10 -8.66 3.50
N CYS A 134 3.02 -8.83 4.83
CA CYS A 134 2.00 -8.16 5.66
C CYS A 134 2.47 -7.97 7.12
N ASP A 135 1.64 -7.30 7.94
CA ASP A 135 1.92 -6.99 9.34
C ASP A 135 1.57 -8.14 10.32
N GLY A 136 1.16 -9.30 9.81
CA GLY A 136 0.70 -10.42 10.63
C GLY A 136 -0.77 -10.35 11.05
N TYR A 137 -1.58 -9.46 10.46
CA TYR A 137 -3.03 -9.52 10.59
C TYR A 137 -3.57 -10.85 10.04
N SER A 138 -4.38 -11.54 10.84
CA SER A 138 -4.87 -12.88 10.50
C SER A 138 -5.82 -12.93 9.31
N GLY A 139 -6.34 -11.79 8.83
CA GLY A 139 -7.16 -11.74 7.62
C GLY A 139 -6.42 -12.26 6.39
N TYR A 140 -5.11 -12.00 6.29
CA TYR A 140 -4.30 -12.49 5.17
C TYR A 140 -4.12 -14.02 5.16
N ASN A 141 -4.36 -14.71 6.29
CA ASN A 141 -4.29 -16.18 6.35
C ASN A 141 -5.37 -16.86 5.50
N ALA A 142 -6.42 -16.15 5.11
CA ALA A 142 -7.47 -16.67 4.23
C ALA A 142 -7.00 -16.80 2.76
N VAL A 143 -5.89 -16.17 2.39
CA VAL A 143 -5.29 -16.27 1.05
C VAL A 143 -4.39 -17.50 1.00
N GLU A 144 -4.99 -18.68 0.95
CA GLU A 144 -4.27 -19.97 1.09
C GLU A 144 -3.26 -20.25 -0.03
N SER A 145 -3.36 -19.55 -1.16
CA SER A 145 -2.51 -19.73 -2.34
C SER A 145 -1.12 -19.09 -2.23
N VAL A 146 -0.85 -18.29 -1.18
CA VAL A 146 0.36 -17.46 -1.08
C VAL A 146 1.32 -17.91 0.02
N ARG A 147 2.58 -17.51 -0.10
CA ARG A 147 3.54 -17.57 1.01
C ARG A 147 3.55 -16.24 1.76
N LEU A 148 3.04 -16.24 2.99
CA LEU A 148 3.01 -15.03 3.83
C LEU A 148 4.41 -14.68 4.34
N VAL A 149 4.77 -13.40 4.26
CA VAL A 149 6.05 -12.87 4.73
C VAL A 149 5.83 -11.74 5.74
N TYR A 150 5.94 -12.08 7.02
CA TYR A 150 5.57 -11.15 8.08
C TYR A 150 6.66 -10.10 8.39
N CYS A 151 6.21 -8.94 8.85
CA CYS A 151 7.06 -7.80 9.15
C CYS A 151 7.75 -7.92 10.53
N PHE A 152 9.09 -8.05 10.55
CA PHE A 152 9.88 -8.06 11.79
C PHE A 152 9.84 -6.73 12.55
N ALA A 153 9.53 -5.61 11.88
CA ALA A 153 9.37 -4.33 12.57
C ALA A 153 8.22 -4.37 13.58
N HIS A 154 7.15 -5.13 13.31
CA HIS A 154 6.04 -5.32 14.23
C HIS A 154 6.42 -6.19 15.43
N VAL A 155 7.19 -7.26 15.20
CA VAL A 155 7.76 -8.08 16.29
C VAL A 155 8.64 -7.22 17.20
N ARG A 156 9.57 -6.48 16.61
CA ARG A 156 10.47 -5.56 17.32
C ARG A 156 9.70 -4.53 18.13
N ARG A 157 8.65 -3.94 17.55
CA ARG A 157 7.80 -2.95 18.23
C ARG A 157 7.13 -3.54 19.47
N LYS A 158 6.59 -4.76 19.40
CA LYS A 158 5.97 -5.41 20.56
C LYS A 158 6.96 -5.65 21.70
N PHE A 159 8.17 -6.13 21.39
CA PHE A 159 9.22 -6.25 22.40
C PHE A 159 9.63 -4.90 22.97
N PHE A 160 9.75 -3.86 22.14
CA PHE A 160 10.05 -2.50 22.62
C PHE A 160 8.97 -1.96 23.56
N GLU A 161 7.69 -2.14 23.22
CA GLU A 161 6.55 -1.72 24.06
C GLU A 161 6.44 -2.50 25.38
N ALA A 162 7.07 -3.67 25.46
CA ALA A 162 7.20 -4.48 26.66
C ALA A 162 8.34 -4.02 27.60
N ILE A 163 9.21 -3.10 27.16
CA ILE A 163 10.25 -2.52 28.02
C ILE A 163 9.59 -1.55 29.03
N PRO A 164 9.80 -1.73 30.34
CA PRO A 164 9.26 -0.80 31.35
C PRO A 164 9.78 0.63 31.17
N LYS A 165 8.88 1.62 31.30
CA LYS A 165 9.26 3.04 31.21
C LYS A 165 10.35 3.38 32.22
N GLY A 166 11.34 4.16 31.80
CA GLY A 166 12.47 4.57 32.63
C GLY A 166 13.57 3.51 32.79
N LYS A 167 13.37 2.27 32.33
CA LYS A 167 14.40 1.23 32.32
C LYS A 167 14.95 1.07 30.90
N LYS A 168 16.23 1.39 30.71
CA LYS A 168 17.00 1.10 29.48
C LYS A 168 17.99 -0.06 29.67
N ASN A 169 17.89 -0.78 30.79
CA ASN A 169 18.86 -1.83 31.10
C ASN A 169 18.79 -2.96 30.07
N THR A 170 19.95 -3.38 29.57
CA THR A 170 20.12 -4.44 28.58
C THR A 170 19.85 -5.84 29.12
N ASP A 171 19.64 -5.99 30.43
CA ASP A 171 19.44 -7.30 31.08
C ASP A 171 17.96 -7.75 31.06
N ILE A 172 17.04 -6.89 30.65
CA ILE A 172 15.62 -7.24 30.56
C ILE A 172 15.38 -8.04 29.26
N PRO A 173 14.68 -9.18 29.28
CA PRO A 173 14.44 -9.99 28.08
C PRO A 173 13.85 -9.19 26.91
N ALA A 174 12.90 -8.31 27.16
CA ALA A 174 12.34 -7.41 26.15
C ALA A 174 13.42 -6.54 25.45
N ALA A 175 14.36 -5.98 26.21
CA ALA A 175 15.46 -5.17 25.68
C ALA A 175 16.49 -6.04 24.94
N GLN A 176 16.77 -7.25 25.42
CA GLN A 176 17.63 -8.23 24.75
C GLN A 176 17.05 -8.64 23.39
N ALA A 177 15.74 -8.87 23.31
CA ALA A 177 15.06 -9.19 22.06
C ALA A 177 15.18 -8.04 21.04
N VAL A 178 14.92 -6.80 21.46
CA VAL A 178 15.10 -5.61 20.60
C VAL A 178 16.53 -5.51 20.11
N LYS A 179 17.52 -5.70 20.98
CA LYS A 179 18.95 -5.66 20.61
C LYS A 179 19.32 -6.74 19.60
N GLN A 180 18.76 -7.95 19.70
CA GLN A 180 18.98 -9.02 18.73
C GLN A 180 18.36 -8.68 17.37
N LEU A 181 17.10 -8.23 17.36
CA LEU A 181 16.42 -7.80 16.14
C LEU A 181 17.12 -6.60 15.47
N ASP A 182 17.63 -5.65 16.26
CA ASP A 182 18.43 -4.52 15.74
C ASP A 182 19.67 -4.99 14.98
N LYS A 183 20.34 -6.04 15.44
CA LYS A 183 21.47 -6.62 14.69
C LYS A 183 21.03 -7.14 13.32
N TRP A 184 19.86 -7.74 13.20
CA TRP A 184 19.33 -8.23 11.92
C TRP A 184 19.08 -7.08 10.94
N PHE A 185 18.47 -6.00 11.42
CA PHE A 185 18.27 -4.79 10.60
C PHE A 185 19.60 -4.14 10.18
N VAL A 186 20.61 -4.17 11.04
CA VAL A 186 21.97 -3.70 10.68
C VAL A 186 22.58 -4.56 9.58
N LEU A 187 22.48 -5.89 9.67
CA LEU A 187 22.96 -6.80 8.63
C LEU A 187 22.25 -6.55 7.30
N GLU A 188 20.92 -6.50 7.30
CA GLU A 188 20.14 -6.20 6.09
C GLU A 188 20.49 -4.87 5.44
N LYS A 189 20.75 -3.84 6.26
CA LYS A 189 21.18 -2.54 5.74
C LYS A 189 22.52 -2.63 5.00
N LYS A 190 23.45 -3.49 5.46
CA LYS A 190 24.73 -3.73 4.77
C LYS A 190 24.53 -4.41 3.41
N TRP A 191 23.49 -5.21 3.26
CA TRP A 191 23.19 -5.97 2.04
C TRP A 191 22.18 -5.30 1.12
N LYS A 192 21.76 -4.06 1.42
CA LYS A 192 20.69 -3.34 0.69
C LYS A 192 20.92 -3.27 -0.82
N ASP A 193 22.17 -3.10 -1.23
CA ASP A 193 22.57 -2.90 -2.63
C ASP A 193 23.23 -4.15 -3.23
N PHE A 194 23.14 -5.29 -2.54
CA PHE A 194 23.57 -6.58 -3.09
C PHE A 194 22.53 -7.11 -4.08
N SER A 195 22.96 -7.97 -5.01
CA SER A 195 22.02 -8.72 -5.83
C SER A 195 21.16 -9.63 -4.93
N PRO A 196 19.95 -10.02 -5.38
CA PRO A 196 19.11 -10.95 -4.63
C PRO A 196 19.84 -12.23 -4.21
N GLU A 197 20.65 -12.82 -5.09
CA GLU A 197 21.37 -14.07 -4.84
C GLU A 197 22.43 -13.88 -3.75
N LYS A 198 23.18 -12.77 -3.81
CA LYS A 198 24.20 -12.45 -2.80
C LYS A 198 23.56 -12.12 -1.45
N ARG A 199 22.46 -11.36 -1.45
CA ARG A 199 21.70 -11.05 -0.22
C ARG A 199 21.15 -12.32 0.42
N LEU A 200 20.61 -13.25 -0.37
CA LEU A 200 20.14 -14.55 0.09
C LEU A 200 21.27 -15.39 0.68
N SER A 201 22.44 -15.44 0.03
CA SER A 201 23.62 -16.13 0.55
C SER A 201 24.06 -15.59 1.91
N CYS A 202 24.15 -14.26 2.06
CA CYS A 202 24.45 -13.62 3.33
C CYS A 202 23.38 -13.92 4.40
N ARG A 203 22.09 -13.94 4.05
CA ARG A 203 21.03 -14.35 4.98
C ARG A 203 21.22 -15.77 5.48
N GLN A 204 21.54 -16.72 4.59
CA GLN A 204 21.75 -18.11 4.95
C GLN A 204 22.95 -18.29 5.88
N GLN A 205 24.06 -17.59 5.62
CA GLN A 205 25.31 -17.73 6.37
C GLN A 205 25.31 -16.96 7.69
N GLU A 206 24.77 -15.73 7.71
CA GLU A 206 24.88 -14.82 8.86
C GLU A 206 23.56 -14.66 9.63
N LEU A 207 22.43 -14.49 8.94
CA LEU A 207 21.15 -14.17 9.60
C LEU A 207 20.41 -15.43 10.09
N ARG A 208 20.45 -16.53 9.34
CA ARG A 208 19.73 -17.77 9.70
C ARG A 208 20.20 -18.38 11.02
N PRO A 209 21.51 -18.45 11.33
CA PRO A 209 21.96 -18.89 12.65
C PRO A 209 21.45 -17.98 13.78
N LEU A 210 21.44 -16.66 13.56
CA LEU A 210 20.92 -15.70 14.55
C LEU A 210 19.40 -15.84 14.75
N PHE A 211 18.66 -16.12 13.67
CA PHE A 211 17.23 -16.39 13.73
C PHE A 211 16.94 -17.64 14.56
N ILE A 212 17.64 -18.74 14.31
CA ILE A 212 17.47 -20.00 15.07
C ILE A 212 17.80 -19.76 16.56
N ALA A 213 18.96 -19.17 16.84
CA ALA A 213 19.39 -18.88 18.21
C ALA A 213 18.41 -17.96 18.96
N PHE A 214 17.79 -17.00 18.26
CA PHE A 214 16.77 -16.13 18.85
C PHE A 214 15.52 -16.91 19.28
N TYR A 215 15.03 -17.85 18.47
CA TYR A 215 13.88 -18.68 18.85
C TYR A 215 14.21 -19.70 19.94
N GLU A 216 15.41 -20.27 19.95
CA GLU A 216 15.90 -21.12 21.03
C GLU A 216 16.00 -20.34 22.34
N TRP A 217 16.59 -19.14 22.31
CA TRP A 217 16.66 -18.26 23.46
C TRP A 217 15.27 -17.84 23.95
N MET A 218 14.34 -17.47 23.05
CA MET A 218 12.97 -17.11 23.43
C MET A 218 12.24 -18.25 24.16
N ALA A 219 12.51 -19.51 23.82
CA ALA A 219 11.93 -20.66 24.51
C ALA A 219 12.41 -20.83 25.96
N THR A 220 13.50 -20.18 26.35
CA THR A 220 14.01 -20.16 27.74
C THR A 220 13.40 -19.05 28.60
N ILE A 221 12.67 -18.11 28.00
CA ILE A 221 12.06 -17.00 28.72
C ILE A 221 10.76 -17.51 29.35
N ASP A 222 10.59 -17.22 30.64
CA ASP A 222 9.35 -17.48 31.38
C ASP A 222 8.64 -16.15 31.70
N PRO A 223 7.88 -15.58 30.74
CA PRO A 223 7.21 -14.31 30.96
C PRO A 223 5.96 -14.50 31.82
N VAL A 224 5.71 -13.55 32.73
CA VAL A 224 4.45 -13.51 33.49
C VAL A 224 3.27 -13.49 32.52
N ALA A 225 2.34 -14.44 32.69
CA ALA A 225 1.18 -14.59 31.82
C ALA A 225 0.40 -13.27 31.67
N LYS A 226 -0.03 -12.96 30.45
CA LYS A 226 -0.73 -11.71 30.06
C LYS A 226 0.09 -10.43 30.21
N SER A 227 1.39 -10.52 30.53
CA SER A 227 2.29 -9.38 30.44
C SER A 227 2.53 -8.97 28.98
N LYS A 228 3.05 -7.75 28.78
CA LYS A 228 3.45 -7.32 27.44
C LYS A 228 4.57 -8.17 26.83
N LEU A 229 5.45 -8.72 27.68
CA LEU A 229 6.51 -9.62 27.23
C LEU A 229 5.92 -10.95 26.76
N ASP A 230 4.98 -11.52 27.53
CA ASP A 230 4.23 -12.73 27.15
C ASP A 230 3.53 -12.53 25.80
N ALA A 231 2.80 -11.42 25.63
CA ALA A 231 2.15 -11.09 24.36
C ALA A 231 3.14 -10.93 23.19
N ALA A 232 4.35 -10.38 23.42
CA ALA A 232 5.38 -10.25 22.40
C ALA A 232 5.98 -11.60 21.99
N VAL A 233 6.28 -12.48 22.97
CA VAL A 233 6.80 -13.83 22.75
C VAL A 233 5.77 -14.68 22.00
N GLN A 234 4.51 -14.70 22.46
CA GLN A 234 3.43 -15.43 21.79
C GLN A 234 3.23 -14.97 20.35
N TYR A 235 3.29 -13.66 20.10
CA TYR A 235 3.18 -13.12 18.73
C TYR A 235 4.35 -13.56 17.84
N ALA A 236 5.59 -13.48 18.32
CA ALA A 236 6.77 -13.91 17.56
C ALA A 236 6.76 -15.43 17.27
N CYS A 237 6.34 -16.25 18.24
CA CYS A 237 6.24 -17.70 18.10
C CYS A 237 5.11 -18.10 17.14
N LYS A 238 3.93 -17.50 17.27
CA LYS A 238 2.76 -17.78 16.42
C LYS A 238 3.05 -17.51 14.94
N LEU A 239 3.82 -16.46 14.65
CA LEU A 239 4.09 -16.01 13.29
C LEU A 239 5.39 -16.59 12.69
N ARG A 240 6.08 -17.49 13.40
CA ARG A 240 7.39 -18.03 12.98
C ARG A 240 7.42 -18.51 11.53
N SER A 241 6.42 -19.29 11.12
CA SER A 241 6.37 -19.85 9.75
C SER A 241 6.34 -18.79 8.66
N GLY A 242 5.74 -17.63 8.91
CA GLY A 242 5.74 -16.52 7.93
C GLY A 242 6.98 -15.63 8.03
N PHE A 243 7.92 -15.91 8.92
CA PHE A 243 9.22 -15.24 8.93
C PHE A 243 10.29 -16.03 8.17
N GLU A 244 10.17 -17.36 8.09
CA GLU A 244 11.14 -18.22 7.41
C GLU A 244 11.29 -17.96 5.89
N PRO A 245 10.26 -17.51 5.14
CA PRO A 245 10.38 -17.23 3.71
C PRO A 245 11.49 -16.23 3.33
N ILE A 246 11.92 -15.34 4.23
CA ILE A 246 13.04 -14.42 3.95
C ILE A 246 14.34 -15.15 3.55
N PHE A 247 14.46 -16.43 3.93
CA PHE A 247 15.60 -17.30 3.63
C PHE A 247 15.40 -18.09 2.33
N GLU A 248 14.31 -17.88 1.61
CA GLU A 248 14.01 -18.56 0.34
C GLU A 248 14.32 -17.67 -0.86
N ASP A 249 14.11 -16.35 -0.73
CA ASP A 249 14.30 -15.38 -1.81
C ASP A 249 14.91 -14.05 -1.28
N GLY A 250 16.00 -13.62 -1.91
CA GLY A 250 16.74 -12.40 -1.51
C GLY A 250 16.05 -11.08 -1.86
N ARG A 251 15.02 -11.10 -2.72
CA ARG A 251 14.19 -9.94 -3.07
C ARG A 251 13.26 -9.55 -1.92
N LEU A 252 12.88 -10.50 -1.06
CA LEU A 252 12.00 -10.27 0.08
C LEU A 252 12.60 -9.29 1.09
N GLU A 253 11.75 -8.58 1.81
CA GLU A 253 12.14 -7.56 2.79
C GLU A 253 11.83 -8.00 4.24
N LEU A 254 12.66 -7.65 5.22
CA LEU A 254 12.32 -7.90 6.65
C LEU A 254 11.15 -7.06 7.15
N THR A 255 10.70 -6.08 6.38
CA THR A 255 9.67 -5.11 6.77
C THR A 255 8.62 -4.97 5.69
N ASN A 256 7.38 -4.71 6.10
CA ASN A 256 6.30 -4.34 5.19
C ASN A 256 6.22 -2.82 4.93
N ASN A 257 7.37 -2.13 4.99
CA ASN A 257 7.43 -0.67 4.94
C ASN A 257 6.85 -0.07 3.65
N ARG A 258 6.84 -0.82 2.55
CA ARG A 258 6.26 -0.39 1.26
C ARG A 258 4.77 -0.15 1.40
N ALA A 259 4.03 -1.15 1.85
CA ALA A 259 2.60 -1.01 2.06
C ALA A 259 2.29 0.04 3.13
N GLU A 260 3.02 0.04 4.24
CA GLU A 260 2.85 1.04 5.31
C GLU A 260 3.06 2.49 4.83
N ARG A 261 3.99 2.72 3.88
CA ARG A 261 4.19 4.05 3.28
C ARG A 261 3.05 4.42 2.35
N ASN A 262 2.58 3.48 1.53
CA ASN A 262 1.47 3.72 0.62
C ASN A 262 0.16 3.95 1.38
N ILE A 263 -0.11 3.22 2.45
CA ILE A 263 -1.32 3.44 3.24
C ILE A 263 -1.29 4.78 3.99
N LYS A 264 -0.09 5.24 4.41
CA LYS A 264 0.08 6.56 5.04
C LYS A 264 -0.40 7.71 4.17
N GLU A 265 -0.31 7.59 2.85
CA GLU A 265 -0.82 8.60 1.91
C GLU A 265 -2.33 8.80 2.03
N LEU A 266 -3.08 7.72 2.24
CA LEU A 266 -4.50 7.74 2.51
C LEU A 266 -4.79 8.21 3.94
N VAL A 267 -4.00 7.77 4.92
CA VAL A 267 -4.13 8.16 6.34
C VAL A 267 -3.93 9.67 6.53
N ILE A 268 -2.93 10.27 5.87
CA ILE A 268 -2.68 11.72 5.92
C ILE A 268 -3.79 12.46 5.17
N GLY A 269 -4.24 11.93 4.03
CA GLY A 269 -5.42 12.44 3.34
C GLY A 269 -6.61 12.51 4.28
N ARG A 270 -6.96 11.39 4.96
CA ARG A 270 -8.16 11.27 5.81
C ARG A 270 -8.20 12.21 7.00
N LYS A 271 -7.05 12.70 7.46
CA LYS A 271 -7.01 13.79 8.44
C LYS A 271 -7.55 15.12 7.92
N ASN A 272 -7.57 15.33 6.59
CA ASN A 272 -7.99 16.59 5.95
C ASN A 272 -9.41 16.53 5.36
N TRP A 273 -9.74 15.50 4.58
CA TRP A 273 -11.08 15.28 3.98
C TRP A 273 -12.02 14.41 4.84
N LEU A 274 -11.56 13.86 5.97
CA LEU A 274 -12.30 13.10 6.99
C LEU A 274 -12.90 11.76 6.54
N HIS A 275 -13.87 11.75 5.62
CA HIS A 275 -14.69 10.60 5.26
C HIS A 275 -15.25 10.74 3.83
N SER A 276 -15.81 9.65 3.30
CA SER A 276 -16.66 9.71 2.10
C SER A 276 -18.13 9.71 2.50
N THR A 277 -18.98 10.38 1.71
CA THR A 277 -20.43 10.31 1.93
C THR A 277 -20.96 8.94 1.51
N SER A 278 -20.66 8.53 0.26
CA SER A 278 -21.14 7.28 -0.34
C SER A 278 -20.06 6.23 -0.52
N LEU A 279 -20.48 4.97 -0.70
CA LEU A 279 -19.59 3.85 -1.05
C LEU A 279 -18.92 4.08 -2.40
N GLU A 280 -19.64 4.62 -3.39
CA GLU A 280 -19.07 4.95 -4.69
C GLU A 280 -18.00 6.05 -4.59
N GLY A 281 -18.18 7.02 -3.70
CA GLY A 281 -17.16 8.05 -3.42
C GLY A 281 -15.88 7.47 -2.81
N ALA A 282 -16.02 6.45 -1.94
CA ALA A 282 -14.88 5.72 -1.40
C ALA A 282 -14.19 4.88 -2.49
N ARG A 283 -14.93 4.09 -3.26
CA ARG A 283 -14.39 3.32 -4.41
C ARG A 283 -13.64 4.21 -5.40
N THR A 284 -14.26 5.33 -5.79
CA THR A 284 -13.68 6.37 -6.66
C THR A 284 -12.34 6.87 -6.12
N SER A 285 -12.28 7.17 -4.82
CA SER A 285 -11.05 7.63 -4.17
C SER A 285 -9.95 6.57 -4.20
N GLY A 286 -10.31 5.29 -4.05
CA GLY A 286 -9.38 4.15 -4.18
C GLY A 286 -8.80 4.03 -5.59
N ILE A 287 -9.62 4.08 -6.63
CA ILE A 287 -9.17 3.99 -8.03
C ILE A 287 -8.28 5.18 -8.41
N ILE A 288 -8.68 6.41 -8.05
CA ILE A 288 -7.86 7.61 -8.31
C ILE A 288 -6.50 7.49 -7.62
N LEU A 289 -6.47 7.11 -6.34
CA LEU A 289 -5.20 6.90 -5.63
C LEU A 289 -4.34 5.81 -6.29
N SER A 290 -4.95 4.73 -6.74
CA SER A 290 -4.24 3.62 -7.41
C SER A 290 -3.52 4.11 -8.66
N VAL A 291 -4.24 4.78 -9.57
CA VAL A 291 -3.64 5.31 -10.81
C VAL A 291 -2.64 6.42 -10.51
N TYR A 292 -2.99 7.35 -9.64
CA TYR A 292 -2.14 8.49 -9.30
C TYR A 292 -0.82 8.03 -8.68
N LYS A 293 -0.85 7.19 -7.63
CA LYS A 293 0.35 6.73 -6.92
C LYS A 293 1.17 5.75 -7.77
N THR A 294 0.53 4.93 -8.60
CA THR A 294 1.24 4.11 -9.59
C THR A 294 1.99 4.99 -10.58
N ALA A 295 1.39 6.06 -11.10
CA ALA A 295 2.08 6.99 -11.99
C ALA A 295 3.29 7.65 -11.31
N GLU A 296 3.17 8.07 -10.05
CA GLU A 296 4.32 8.61 -9.29
C GLU A 296 5.43 7.57 -9.10
N LEU A 297 5.05 6.32 -8.79
CA LEU A 297 5.99 5.23 -8.57
C LEU A 297 6.77 4.86 -9.83
N ASN A 298 6.15 5.05 -11.00
CA ASN A 298 6.77 4.88 -12.32
C ASN A 298 7.48 6.14 -12.82
N GLY A 299 7.67 7.17 -11.98
CA GLY A 299 8.40 8.38 -12.34
C GLY A 299 7.64 9.35 -13.24
N LEU A 300 6.33 9.19 -13.44
CA LEU A 300 5.53 10.06 -14.32
C LEU A 300 5.03 11.31 -13.59
N ASN A 301 4.78 12.39 -14.34
CA ASN A 301 4.00 13.52 -13.89
C ASN A 301 2.51 13.11 -13.84
N PRO A 302 1.91 12.97 -12.65
CA PRO A 302 0.60 12.35 -12.49
C PRO A 302 -0.50 13.23 -13.07
N VAL A 303 -0.34 14.56 -13.10
CA VAL A 303 -1.36 15.44 -13.69
C VAL A 303 -1.37 15.33 -15.19
N LYS A 304 -0.21 15.48 -15.84
CA LYS A 304 -0.11 15.32 -17.30
C LYS A 304 -0.57 13.93 -17.75
N TYR A 305 -0.23 12.90 -16.97
CA TYR A 305 -0.66 11.55 -17.25
C TYR A 305 -2.19 11.38 -17.11
N LEU A 306 -2.80 11.91 -16.04
CA LEU A 306 -4.26 11.89 -15.90
C LEU A 306 -4.97 12.65 -17.03
N GLU A 307 -4.47 13.83 -17.40
CA GLU A 307 -4.99 14.60 -18.54
C GLU A 307 -4.97 13.79 -19.83
N PHE A 308 -3.85 13.10 -20.09
CA PHE A 308 -3.69 12.20 -21.22
C PHE A 308 -4.68 11.03 -21.17
N LEU A 309 -4.86 10.38 -20.01
CA LEU A 309 -5.82 9.28 -19.87
C LEU A 309 -7.26 9.76 -20.09
N PHE A 310 -7.61 10.94 -19.58
CA PHE A 310 -8.92 11.56 -19.75
C PHE A 310 -9.20 11.97 -21.20
N ASP A 311 -8.16 12.23 -21.99
CA ASP A 311 -8.27 12.47 -23.42
C ASP A 311 -8.35 11.17 -24.22
N LYS A 312 -7.43 10.22 -23.97
CA LYS A 312 -7.28 9.03 -24.81
C LYS A 312 -8.35 7.99 -24.58
N ILE A 313 -8.60 7.59 -23.33
CA ILE A 313 -9.47 6.43 -23.04
C ILE A 313 -10.89 6.63 -23.59
N PRO A 314 -11.57 7.78 -23.36
CA PRO A 314 -12.91 7.99 -23.89
C PRO A 314 -12.99 8.06 -25.43
N ASN A 315 -11.86 8.27 -26.11
CA ASN A 315 -11.75 8.42 -27.55
C ASN A 315 -11.09 7.21 -28.23
N LEU A 316 -10.84 6.11 -27.51
CA LEU A 316 -10.34 4.87 -28.11
C LEU A 316 -11.39 4.29 -29.06
N PRO A 317 -11.01 3.89 -30.30
CA PRO A 317 -11.95 3.24 -31.22
C PRO A 317 -12.53 1.93 -30.66
N VAL A 318 -11.70 1.19 -29.92
CA VAL A 318 -12.06 -0.06 -29.24
C VAL A 318 -11.42 -0.04 -27.86
N LEU A 319 -12.21 -0.30 -26.82
CA LEU A 319 -11.72 -0.46 -25.46
C LEU A 319 -11.41 -1.94 -25.21
N SER A 320 -10.13 -2.31 -25.32
CA SER A 320 -9.62 -3.68 -25.08
C SER A 320 -8.43 -3.69 -24.14
N ALA A 321 -8.06 -4.88 -23.64
CA ALA A 321 -6.87 -5.04 -22.81
C ALA A 321 -5.60 -4.55 -23.51
N GLU A 322 -5.44 -4.86 -24.79
CA GLU A 322 -4.26 -4.46 -25.59
C GLU A 322 -4.17 -2.95 -25.74
N THR A 323 -5.29 -2.28 -26.03
CA THR A 323 -5.32 -0.80 -26.14
C THR A 323 -5.06 -0.11 -24.82
N LEU A 324 -5.56 -0.66 -23.71
CA LEU A 324 -5.32 -0.13 -22.36
C LEU A 324 -3.87 -0.37 -21.91
N ASP A 325 -3.27 -1.51 -22.29
CA ASP A 325 -1.90 -1.85 -21.94
C ASP A 325 -0.88 -0.90 -22.58
N GLN A 326 -1.23 -0.31 -23.73
CA GLN A 326 -0.44 0.76 -24.36
C GLN A 326 -0.46 2.07 -23.55
N LEU A 327 -1.45 2.26 -22.68
CA LEU A 327 -1.60 3.46 -21.85
C LEU A 327 -1.03 3.28 -20.44
N LEU A 328 -0.55 2.08 -20.09
CA LEU A 328 -0.01 1.79 -18.77
C LEU A 328 1.29 2.57 -18.49
N PRO A 329 1.58 2.85 -17.21
CA PRO A 329 2.61 3.82 -16.86
C PRO A 329 4.02 3.37 -17.19
N TRP A 330 4.28 2.07 -17.36
CA TRP A 330 5.57 1.51 -17.80
C TRP A 330 5.71 1.39 -19.32
N ASN A 331 4.67 1.72 -20.09
CA ASN A 331 4.76 1.72 -21.54
C ASN A 331 5.81 2.76 -22.01
N LYS A 332 6.63 2.40 -23.00
CA LYS A 332 7.73 3.25 -23.49
C LYS A 332 7.26 4.61 -23.99
N ASP A 333 6.14 4.67 -24.71
CA ASP A 333 5.61 5.92 -25.26
C ASP A 333 5.08 6.81 -24.13
N VAL A 334 4.39 6.23 -23.15
CA VAL A 334 3.93 6.94 -21.95
C VAL A 334 5.11 7.49 -21.17
N GLN A 335 6.15 6.67 -20.96
CA GLN A 335 7.39 7.08 -20.28
C GLN A 335 8.06 8.25 -21.00
N GLN A 336 8.20 8.19 -22.33
CA GLN A 336 8.83 9.25 -23.11
C GLN A 336 8.11 10.60 -22.98
N HIS A 337 6.78 10.61 -22.88
CA HIS A 337 5.99 11.85 -22.88
C HIS A 337 5.76 12.43 -21.48
N PHE A 338 5.74 11.59 -20.44
CA PHE A 338 5.26 11.99 -19.12
C PHE A 338 6.26 11.81 -17.98
N SER A 339 7.48 11.33 -18.24
CA SER A 339 8.54 11.25 -17.23
C SER A 339 8.77 12.61 -16.54
N ARG A 340 8.98 12.58 -15.22
CA ARG A 340 9.43 13.75 -14.45
C ARG A 340 10.90 14.00 -14.80
N ASN A 341 11.18 15.10 -15.48
CA ASN A 341 12.54 15.61 -15.69
C ASN A 341 13.25 15.88 -14.36
#